data_AF-A0A135VF28-F1
#
_entry.id   AF-A0A135VF28-F1
#
_cell.length_a   1.000
_cell.length_b   1.000
_cell.length_c   1.000
_cell.angle_alpha   90.00
_cell.angle_beta   90.00
_cell.angle_gamma   90.00
#
_symmetry.space_group_name_H-M   'P 1'
#
loop_
_entity.id
_entity.type
_entity.pdbx_description
1 polymer ?
#
loop_
_entity_poly.entity_id
_entity_poly.type
_entity_poly.pdbx_seq_one_letter_code
_entity_poly.pdbx_strand_id
1 'polypeptide(L)'
;MIVEKEYTEGRTSFLSADLDHYSVNQKQPTTDLPVFYNPIMRLNRDLSVLFLRTYLQEKSVELMCEPLAGSGVRTLRYLNECPGDFNAFLFDVNPMAADMAQKNVERYGFTNRAQVKRGDAKVLLLTESRDQRFDFVDVDPFGSPAPYLNAAIQSLKPREGLLALTATDMPVLCGVYPSVALRKYGGLSIRAPFVHELAVRLLIGSVYSVAGMNDSSITPLAVLSTNHYIRVWLRIESSRNEGNVQADRMGLMRYCRSCMRVETVSLRESIQTADFHHETDCCNGRPTVAGPLWTGNLFESSMLDRAQEILTSDDLGLDKRAPKLLALMREEASLAAIPYTDLHEVCDLHNLTPPKTDTVIQALRERGHATSRTHFRPTAIRTEASVSELVGAITDLSGEK
;
A
#
# COMPACT_ATOMS: atom_id res chain seq x y z
N MET A 1 -2.96 16.46 32.46
CA MET A 1 -3.51 17.15 31.28
C MET A 1 -2.48 17.12 30.18
N ILE A 2 -2.89 16.83 28.95
CA ILE A 2 -2.02 16.82 27.77
C ILE A 2 -1.88 18.26 27.29
N VAL A 3 -0.67 18.69 26.94
CA VAL A 3 -0.49 19.89 26.12
C VAL A 3 -0.96 19.60 24.70
N GLU A 4 -2.05 20.22 24.30
CA GLU A 4 -2.70 19.98 23.01
C GLU A 4 -2.41 21.12 22.03
N LYS A 5 -2.38 20.80 20.74
CA LYS A 5 -2.30 21.77 19.65
C LYS A 5 -3.31 21.41 18.58
N GLU A 6 -3.84 22.44 17.93
CA GLU A 6 -4.68 22.29 16.76
C GLU A 6 -3.83 22.16 15.49
N TYR A 7 -4.18 21.18 14.67
CA TYR A 7 -3.59 20.93 13.35
C TYR A 7 -4.68 20.98 12.30
N THR A 8 -4.30 21.23 11.04
CA THR A 8 -5.21 21.17 9.88
C THR A 8 -4.58 20.32 8.79
N GLU A 9 -5.32 19.32 8.31
CA GLU A 9 -4.99 18.52 7.13
C GLU A 9 -6.17 18.49 6.17
N GLY A 10 -5.91 18.73 4.88
CA GLY A 10 -6.99 18.90 3.90
C GLY A 10 -7.94 20.02 4.35
N ARG A 11 -9.21 19.68 4.52
CA ARG A 11 -10.26 20.59 5.01
C ARG A 11 -10.64 20.34 6.47
N THR A 12 -9.85 19.55 7.18
CA THR A 12 -10.16 19.06 8.54
C THR A 12 -9.11 19.53 9.53
N SER A 13 -9.53 20.37 10.47
CA SER A 13 -8.81 20.70 11.68
C SER A 13 -9.06 19.66 12.77
N PHE A 14 -8.14 19.46 13.70
CA PHE A 14 -8.32 18.54 14.84
C PHE A 14 -7.29 18.85 15.91
N LEU A 15 -7.57 18.43 17.14
CA LEU A 15 -6.65 18.49 18.26
C LEU A 15 -5.81 17.21 18.32
N SER A 16 -4.54 17.36 18.69
CA SER A 16 -3.68 16.25 19.07
C SER A 16 -2.64 16.72 20.09
N ALA A 17 -1.77 15.82 20.55
CA ALA A 17 -0.62 16.17 21.36
C ALA A 17 0.25 17.21 20.63
N ASP A 18 0.67 18.26 21.34
CA ASP A 18 1.53 19.29 20.77
C ASP A 18 2.93 18.73 20.46
N LEU A 19 3.15 18.45 19.18
CA LEU A 19 4.43 17.94 18.68
C LEU A 19 5.61 18.85 19.03
N ASP A 20 5.44 20.17 19.08
CA ASP A 20 6.54 21.09 19.40
C ASP A 20 6.89 21.01 20.89
N HIS A 21 5.89 20.77 21.74
CA HIS A 21 6.07 20.58 23.18
C HIS A 21 6.68 19.21 23.53
N TYR A 22 6.28 18.14 22.85
CA TYR A 22 6.72 16.77 23.19
C TYR A 22 7.91 16.27 22.38
N SER A 23 8.19 16.84 21.21
CA SER A 23 9.28 16.40 20.33
C SER A 23 10.54 17.26 20.48
N VAL A 24 10.75 17.90 21.63
CA VAL A 24 11.93 18.73 21.91
C VAL A 24 13.18 17.87 21.70
N ASN A 25 13.85 18.06 20.56
CA ASN A 25 15.04 17.34 20.05
C ASN A 25 14.82 16.13 19.11
N GLN A 26 13.59 15.78 18.71
CA GLN A 26 13.35 14.68 17.75
C GLN A 26 12.82 15.19 16.41
N LYS A 27 13.46 14.80 15.30
CA LYS A 27 13.02 15.13 13.93
C LYS A 27 11.72 14.41 13.52
N GLN A 28 11.31 13.37 14.25
CA GLN A 28 10.12 12.58 13.93
C GLN A 28 9.33 12.22 15.21
N PRO A 29 7.98 12.25 15.15
CA PRO A 29 7.11 11.79 16.23
C PRO A 29 7.36 10.31 16.57
N THR A 30 7.49 10.00 17.86
CA THR A 30 7.66 8.63 18.37
C THR A 30 6.36 8.09 18.98
N THR A 31 6.31 6.78 19.24
CA THR A 31 5.20 6.10 19.92
C THR A 31 5.00 6.56 21.36
N ASP A 32 5.95 7.29 21.92
CA ASP A 32 5.93 7.78 23.31
C ASP A 32 5.06 9.03 23.46
N LEU A 33 4.52 9.57 22.36
CA LEU A 33 3.55 10.65 22.41
C LEU A 33 2.29 10.23 23.17
N PRO A 34 1.74 11.11 24.03
CA PRO A 34 0.53 10.79 24.79
C PRO A 34 -0.67 10.50 23.89
N VAL A 35 -0.75 11.18 22.73
CA VAL A 35 -1.65 10.86 21.62
C VAL A 35 -0.84 10.96 20.35
N PHE A 36 -0.79 9.87 19.59
CA PHE A 36 0.03 9.87 18.39
C PHE A 36 -0.62 10.64 17.25
N TYR A 37 0.20 11.46 16.60
CA TYR A 37 -0.09 12.09 15.33
C TYR A 37 1.22 12.30 14.57
N ASN A 38 1.25 11.91 13.30
CA ASN A 38 2.41 12.09 12.44
C ASN A 38 2.06 12.86 11.17
N PRO A 39 2.57 14.10 11.00
CA PRO A 39 2.37 14.91 9.80
C PRO A 39 2.93 14.27 8.52
N ILE A 40 3.94 13.38 8.62
CA ILE A 40 4.49 12.65 7.47
C ILE A 40 3.41 11.76 6.81
N MET A 41 2.43 11.31 7.60
CA MET A 41 1.31 10.49 7.15
C MET A 41 0.20 11.30 6.44
N ARG A 42 0.36 12.62 6.25
CA ARG A 42 -0.63 13.44 5.52
C ARG A 42 -0.93 12.88 4.14
N LEU A 43 0.10 12.53 3.36
CA LEU A 43 -0.07 11.97 2.01
C LEU A 43 -0.87 10.65 2.02
N ASN A 44 -0.66 9.81 3.06
CA ASN A 44 -1.42 8.59 3.26
C ASN A 44 -2.91 8.89 3.44
N ARG A 45 -3.24 9.84 4.33
CA ARG A 45 -4.63 10.24 4.60
C ARG A 45 -5.26 10.95 3.40
N ASP A 46 -4.52 11.81 2.71
CA ASP A 46 -4.98 12.50 1.49
C ASP A 46 -5.39 11.52 0.39
N LEU A 47 -4.53 10.56 0.05
CA LEU A 47 -4.89 9.52 -0.93
C LEU A 47 -6.01 8.61 -0.43
N SER A 48 -6.12 8.40 0.88
CA SER A 48 -7.23 7.62 1.42
C SER A 48 -8.58 8.34 1.28
N VAL A 49 -8.62 9.66 1.50
CA VAL A 49 -9.82 10.48 1.24
C VAL A 49 -10.17 10.40 -0.24
N LEU A 50 -9.18 10.58 -1.12
CA LEU A 50 -9.39 10.49 -2.57
C LEU A 50 -10.00 9.14 -2.97
N PHE A 51 -9.37 8.04 -2.56
CA PHE A 51 -9.84 6.70 -2.94
C PHE A 51 -11.18 6.33 -2.30
N LEU A 52 -11.47 6.77 -1.07
CA LEU A 52 -12.80 6.59 -0.49
C LEU A 52 -13.85 7.39 -1.26
N ARG A 53 -13.57 8.65 -1.63
CA ARG A 53 -14.47 9.44 -2.50
C ARG A 53 -14.74 8.74 -3.83
N THR A 54 -13.71 8.17 -4.45
CA THR A 54 -13.85 7.41 -5.70
C THR A 54 -14.70 6.17 -5.51
N TYR A 55 -14.48 5.41 -4.43
CA TYR A 55 -15.28 4.23 -4.11
C TYR A 55 -16.76 4.59 -3.95
N LEU A 56 -17.05 5.73 -3.31
CA LEU A 56 -18.40 6.23 -3.05
C LEU A 56 -19.17 6.70 -4.29
N GLN A 57 -18.53 6.80 -5.47
CA GLN A 57 -19.23 7.09 -6.72
C GLN A 57 -20.07 5.91 -7.23
N GLU A 58 -19.66 4.68 -6.89
CA GLU A 58 -20.33 3.45 -7.35
C GLU A 58 -20.94 2.64 -6.21
N LYS A 59 -20.40 2.78 -5.01
CA LYS A 59 -20.68 1.93 -3.86
C LYS A 59 -21.10 2.78 -2.67
N SER A 60 -21.90 2.23 -1.78
CA SER A 60 -22.20 2.86 -0.50
C SER A 60 -21.31 2.31 0.60
N VAL A 61 -20.97 3.20 1.53
CA VAL A 61 -20.49 2.86 2.87
C VAL A 61 -21.59 3.35 3.80
N GLU A 62 -22.08 2.49 4.70
CA GLU A 62 -23.02 2.88 5.75
C GLU A 62 -22.31 2.95 7.10
N LEU A 63 -21.40 2.00 7.35
CA LEU A 63 -20.65 1.89 8.58
C LEU A 63 -19.17 1.60 8.32
N MET A 64 -18.30 2.46 8.83
CA MET A 64 -16.85 2.26 8.78
C MET A 64 -16.23 2.09 10.17
N CYS A 65 -15.02 1.53 10.21
CA CYS A 65 -14.24 1.36 11.42
C CYS A 65 -12.78 1.77 11.23
N GLU A 66 -12.29 2.63 12.12
CA GLU A 66 -10.87 2.90 12.33
C GLU A 66 -10.44 2.27 13.68
N PRO A 67 -9.89 1.05 13.68
CA PRO A 67 -9.63 0.31 14.90
C PRO A 67 -8.41 0.81 15.72
N LEU A 68 -7.66 1.79 15.21
CA LEU A 68 -6.42 2.31 15.78
C LEU A 68 -6.36 3.84 15.56
N ALA A 69 -7.26 4.56 16.23
CA ALA A 69 -7.65 5.91 15.83
C ALA A 69 -6.64 7.01 16.18
N GLY A 70 -5.81 6.86 17.22
CA GLY A 70 -4.96 7.96 17.68
C GLY A 70 -5.81 9.20 18.00
N SER A 71 -5.58 10.31 17.30
CA SER A 71 -6.41 11.53 17.43
C SER A 71 -7.77 11.45 16.73
N GLY A 72 -8.05 10.39 15.97
CA GLY A 72 -9.24 10.23 15.12
C GLY A 72 -9.17 10.99 13.80
N VAL A 73 -8.04 11.61 13.47
CA VAL A 73 -7.87 12.47 12.28
C VAL A 73 -8.36 11.81 10.99
N ARG A 74 -8.11 10.52 10.80
CA ARG A 74 -8.44 9.82 9.56
C ARG A 74 -9.95 9.67 9.39
N THR A 75 -10.66 9.18 10.41
CA THR A 75 -12.14 9.14 10.40
C THR A 75 -12.77 10.53 10.28
N LEU A 76 -12.25 11.53 11.00
CA LEU A 76 -12.76 12.91 10.89
C LEU A 76 -12.64 13.43 9.45
N ARG A 77 -11.51 13.15 8.79
CA ARG A 77 -11.31 13.49 7.38
C ARG A 77 -12.27 12.76 6.47
N TYR A 78 -12.55 11.48 6.70
CA TYR A 78 -13.57 10.77 5.90
C TYR A 78 -14.96 11.39 6.07
N LEU A 79 -15.40 11.63 7.31
CA LEU A 79 -16.72 12.20 7.58
C LEU A 79 -16.87 13.63 7.04
N ASN A 80 -15.81 14.44 7.09
CA ASN A 80 -15.83 15.82 6.66
C ASN A 80 -15.58 16.00 5.15
N GLU A 81 -14.73 15.16 4.56
CA GLU A 81 -14.23 15.36 3.20
C GLU A 81 -14.79 14.38 2.17
N CYS A 82 -15.45 13.29 2.55
CA CYS A 82 -16.10 12.35 1.62
C CYS A 82 -17.61 12.62 1.49
N PRO A 83 -18.23 12.40 0.31
CA PRO A 83 -19.67 12.57 0.17
C PRO A 83 -20.43 11.46 0.91
N GLY A 84 -21.68 11.73 1.26
CA GLY A 84 -22.56 10.73 1.88
C GLY A 84 -22.68 10.85 3.40
N ASP A 85 -23.60 10.06 3.94
CA ASP A 85 -23.98 10.07 5.34
C ASP A 85 -23.73 8.70 5.96
N PHE A 86 -22.45 8.41 6.21
CA PHE A 86 -22.02 7.17 6.84
C PHE A 86 -21.59 7.38 8.29
N ASN A 87 -21.74 6.32 9.06
CA ASN A 87 -21.38 6.23 10.46
C ASN A 87 -19.99 5.64 10.63
N ALA A 88 -19.35 5.91 11.76
CA ALA A 88 -18.00 5.46 12.05
C ALA A 88 -17.84 4.97 13.49
N PHE A 89 -17.07 3.91 13.63
CA PHE A 89 -16.48 3.52 14.90
C PHE A 89 -14.99 3.87 14.93
N LEU A 90 -14.55 4.49 16.02
CA LEU A 90 -13.14 4.77 16.26
C LEU A 90 -12.72 4.00 17.51
N PHE A 91 -11.69 3.17 17.40
CA PHE A 91 -11.16 2.43 18.54
C PHE A 91 -9.75 2.89 18.89
N ASP A 92 -9.45 2.95 20.19
CA ASP A 92 -8.07 3.03 20.65
C ASP A 92 -7.92 2.36 22.02
N VAL A 93 -6.79 1.70 22.25
CA VAL A 93 -6.50 1.07 23.55
C VAL A 93 -5.99 2.12 24.55
N ASN A 94 -5.32 3.16 24.05
CA ASN A 94 -4.81 4.25 24.86
C ASN A 94 -5.98 5.17 25.28
N PRO A 95 -6.27 5.29 26.59
CA PRO A 95 -7.34 6.17 27.06
C PRO A 95 -7.19 7.61 26.59
N MET A 96 -5.96 8.12 26.54
CA MET A 96 -5.68 9.51 26.15
C MET A 96 -6.00 9.74 24.67
N ALA A 97 -5.76 8.74 23.82
CA ALA A 97 -6.11 8.80 22.40
C ALA A 97 -7.62 8.71 22.20
N ALA A 98 -8.30 7.79 22.90
CA ALA A 98 -9.76 7.68 22.86
C ALA A 98 -10.44 8.99 23.32
N ASP A 99 -9.98 9.59 24.43
CA ASP A 99 -10.51 10.87 24.92
C ASP A 99 -10.28 12.00 23.91
N MET A 100 -9.11 12.05 23.26
CA MET A 100 -8.80 13.04 22.22
C MET A 100 -9.68 12.87 20.97
N ALA A 101 -9.84 11.63 20.50
CA ALA A 101 -10.72 11.32 19.37
C ALA A 101 -12.16 11.71 19.68
N GLN A 102 -12.65 11.42 20.89
CA GLN A 102 -14.00 11.80 21.33
C GLN A 102 -14.18 13.32 21.35
N LYS A 103 -13.21 14.05 21.91
CA LYS A 103 -13.19 15.52 21.91
C LYS A 103 -13.23 16.10 20.49
N ASN A 104 -12.48 15.51 19.55
CA ASN A 104 -12.50 15.96 18.16
C ASN A 104 -13.83 15.67 17.45
N VAL A 105 -14.42 14.49 17.68
CA VAL A 105 -15.75 14.13 17.17
C VAL A 105 -16.81 15.13 17.63
N GLU A 106 -16.81 15.47 18.92
CA GLU A 106 -17.74 16.46 19.51
C GLU A 106 -17.54 17.85 18.91
N ARG A 107 -16.28 18.29 18.80
CA ARG A 107 -15.93 19.60 18.25
C ARG A 107 -16.41 19.77 16.80
N TYR A 108 -16.39 18.69 16.01
CA TYR A 108 -16.89 18.68 14.63
C TYR A 108 -18.41 18.52 14.52
N GLY A 109 -19.11 18.20 15.61
CA GLY A 109 -20.54 17.90 15.59
C GLY A 109 -20.87 16.52 15.00
N PHE A 110 -19.92 15.58 15.00
CA PHE A 110 -20.12 14.22 14.47
C PHE A 110 -20.63 13.21 15.51
N THR A 111 -21.06 13.65 16.69
CA THR A 111 -21.53 12.75 17.77
C THR A 111 -22.67 11.81 17.36
N ASN A 112 -23.49 12.20 16.38
CA ASN A 112 -24.56 11.36 15.84
C ASN A 112 -24.10 10.37 14.76
N ARG A 113 -22.87 10.53 14.27
CA ARG A 113 -22.27 9.74 13.16
C ARG A 113 -21.01 8.99 13.56
N ALA A 114 -20.43 9.27 14.71
CA ALA A 114 -19.17 8.69 15.14
C ALA A 114 -19.23 8.28 16.61
N GLN A 115 -18.86 7.03 16.89
CA GLN A 115 -18.74 6.51 18.24
C GLN A 115 -17.30 6.11 18.53
N VAL A 116 -16.72 6.70 19.57
CA VAL A 116 -15.39 6.32 20.06
C VAL A 116 -15.52 5.25 21.14
N LYS A 117 -14.75 4.17 21.03
CA LYS A 117 -14.68 3.11 22.05
C LYS A 117 -13.25 2.84 22.44
N ARG A 118 -13.01 2.77 23.75
CA ARG A 118 -11.72 2.37 24.30
C ARG A 118 -11.64 0.84 24.37
N GLY A 119 -10.59 0.24 23.81
CA GLY A 119 -10.36 -1.20 23.94
C GLY A 119 -9.37 -1.75 22.92
N ASP A 120 -9.13 -3.06 23.00
CA ASP A 120 -8.30 -3.76 22.03
C ASP A 120 -9.02 -3.83 20.68
N ALA A 121 -8.34 -3.31 19.64
CA ALA A 121 -8.80 -3.30 18.26
C ALA A 121 -9.37 -4.63 17.77
N LYS A 122 -8.71 -5.76 18.06
CA LYS A 122 -9.10 -7.08 17.54
C LYS A 122 -10.41 -7.55 18.17
N VAL A 123 -10.57 -7.32 19.47
CA VAL A 123 -11.79 -7.66 20.20
C VAL A 123 -12.94 -6.79 19.71
N LEU A 124 -12.73 -5.47 19.66
CA LEU A 124 -13.77 -4.52 19.26
C LEU A 124 -14.20 -4.72 17.81
N LEU A 125 -13.28 -4.98 16.88
CA LEU A 125 -13.64 -5.33 15.49
C LEU A 125 -14.62 -6.51 15.43
N LEU A 126 -14.42 -7.55 16.24
CA LEU A 126 -15.28 -8.73 16.24
C LEU A 126 -16.57 -8.56 17.05
N THR A 127 -16.58 -7.73 18.10
CA THR A 127 -17.77 -7.52 18.92
C THR A 127 -18.71 -6.47 18.34
N GLU A 128 -18.17 -5.38 17.82
CA GLU A 128 -18.94 -4.27 17.27
C GLU A 128 -19.51 -4.57 15.88
N SER A 129 -18.94 -5.56 15.18
CA SER A 129 -19.45 -6.00 13.88
C SER A 129 -20.50 -7.11 13.95
N ARG A 130 -20.95 -7.51 15.15
CA ARG A 130 -21.88 -8.66 15.33
C ARG A 130 -23.26 -8.42 14.74
N ASP A 131 -23.83 -7.25 15.03
CA ASP A 131 -25.17 -6.90 14.59
C ASP A 131 -25.17 -6.32 13.17
N GLN A 132 -24.19 -5.45 12.89
CA GLN A 132 -23.95 -4.88 11.57
C GLN A 132 -22.46 -4.95 11.24
N ARG A 133 -22.12 -5.66 10.16
CA ARG A 133 -20.75 -5.73 9.64
C ARG A 133 -20.32 -4.38 9.05
N PHE A 134 -19.01 -4.11 9.07
CA PHE A 134 -18.45 -2.89 8.51
C PHE A 134 -18.41 -2.94 6.97
N ASP A 135 -18.75 -1.85 6.32
CA ASP A 135 -18.51 -1.66 4.88
C ASP A 135 -17.04 -1.33 4.61
N PHE A 136 -16.39 -0.61 5.53
CA PHE A 136 -15.01 -0.16 5.40
C PHE A 136 -14.24 -0.30 6.71
N VAL A 137 -13.07 -0.94 6.67
CA VAL A 137 -12.13 -1.02 7.80
C VAL A 137 -10.77 -0.45 7.37
N ASP A 138 -10.23 0.51 8.14
CA ASP A 138 -8.92 1.12 7.87
C ASP A 138 -7.91 0.86 9.00
N VAL A 139 -7.03 -0.13 8.81
CA VAL A 139 -6.04 -0.53 9.81
C VAL A 139 -4.72 0.20 9.56
N ASP A 140 -4.36 1.12 10.46
CA ASP A 140 -3.15 1.95 10.37
C ASP A 140 -2.29 1.85 11.67
N PRO A 141 -1.61 0.72 11.92
CA PRO A 141 -0.85 0.50 13.15
C PRO A 141 0.58 1.05 13.09
N PHE A 142 1.21 1.08 14.26
CA PHE A 142 2.67 1.06 14.34
C PHE A 142 3.23 -0.31 13.97
N GLY A 143 4.18 -0.33 13.06
CA GLY A 143 4.79 -1.52 12.54
C GLY A 143 3.87 -2.28 11.58
N SER A 144 3.40 -3.44 12.04
CA SER A 144 2.77 -4.44 11.16
C SER A 144 1.24 -4.48 11.34
N PRO A 145 0.46 -4.54 10.24
CA PRO A 145 -0.97 -4.80 10.30
C PRO A 145 -1.33 -6.27 10.45
N ALA A 146 -0.36 -7.19 10.32
CA ALA A 146 -0.59 -8.64 10.38
C ALA A 146 -1.44 -9.11 11.58
N PRO A 147 -1.23 -8.60 12.82
CA PRO A 147 -2.03 -9.03 13.98
C PRO A 147 -3.53 -8.72 13.89
N TYR A 148 -3.94 -7.78 13.04
CA TYR A 148 -5.32 -7.30 12.93
C TYR A 148 -6.07 -7.89 11.74
N LEU A 149 -5.35 -8.53 10.79
CA LEU A 149 -5.92 -8.98 9.51
C LEU A 149 -7.15 -9.86 9.68
N ASN A 150 -7.08 -10.88 10.54
CA ASN A 150 -8.19 -11.82 10.69
C ASN A 150 -9.45 -11.14 11.23
N ALA A 151 -9.31 -10.31 12.28
CA ALA A 151 -10.43 -9.58 12.85
C ALA A 151 -11.01 -8.56 11.87
N ALA A 152 -10.15 -7.82 11.15
CA ALA A 152 -10.58 -6.85 10.15
C ALA A 152 -11.38 -7.53 9.02
N ILE A 153 -10.86 -8.61 8.44
CA ILE A 153 -11.53 -9.36 7.36
C ILE A 153 -12.86 -9.96 7.83
N GLN A 154 -12.90 -10.59 9.01
CA GLN A 154 -14.14 -11.19 9.54
C GLN A 154 -15.21 -10.15 9.93
N SER A 155 -14.78 -8.92 10.23
CA SER A 155 -15.67 -7.81 10.58
C SER A 155 -16.30 -7.11 9.37
N LEU A 156 -15.76 -7.33 8.17
CA LEU A 156 -16.27 -6.73 6.93
C LEU A 156 -17.55 -7.42 6.45
N LYS A 157 -18.37 -6.68 5.72
CA LYS A 157 -19.52 -7.24 5.02
C LYS A 157 -19.09 -8.25 3.96
N PRO A 158 -19.91 -9.26 3.65
CA PRO A 158 -19.54 -10.31 2.69
C PRO A 158 -19.37 -9.84 1.26
N ARG A 159 -19.92 -8.68 0.87
CA ARG A 159 -19.83 -8.16 -0.49
C ARG A 159 -19.35 -6.74 -0.49
N GLU A 160 -18.45 -6.38 -1.39
CA GLU A 160 -17.93 -5.02 -1.53
C GLU A 160 -17.33 -4.47 -0.22
N GLY A 161 -16.73 -5.33 0.59
CA GLY A 161 -16.05 -4.92 1.82
C GLY A 161 -14.75 -4.19 1.47
N LEU A 162 -14.61 -2.94 1.89
CA LEU A 162 -13.41 -2.16 1.66
C LEU A 162 -12.44 -2.36 2.83
N LEU A 163 -11.20 -2.75 2.53
CA LEU A 163 -10.12 -2.88 3.50
C LEU A 163 -8.97 -1.98 3.10
N ALA A 164 -8.54 -1.11 4.00
CA ALA A 164 -7.29 -0.39 3.86
C ALA A 164 -6.31 -0.79 4.95
N LEU A 165 -5.05 -0.99 4.57
CA LEU A 165 -3.99 -1.41 5.48
C LEU A 165 -2.74 -0.58 5.25
N THR A 166 -2.14 -0.09 6.33
CA THR A 166 -0.78 0.46 6.30
C THR A 166 0.19 -0.49 7.00
N ALA A 167 1.41 -0.61 6.46
CA ALA A 167 2.53 -1.21 7.16
C ALA A 167 3.71 -0.23 7.20
N THR A 168 4.27 -0.03 8.39
CA THR A 168 5.43 0.85 8.65
C THR A 168 6.69 0.07 9.03
N ASP A 169 6.63 -1.26 9.21
CA ASP A 169 7.80 -2.10 9.48
C ASP A 169 8.61 -2.44 8.21
N MET A 170 8.91 -1.40 7.41
CA MET A 170 9.63 -1.49 6.14
C MET A 170 10.93 -2.32 6.21
N PRO A 171 11.78 -2.26 7.25
CA PRO A 171 12.97 -3.12 7.32
C PRO A 171 12.63 -4.63 7.24
N VAL A 172 11.51 -5.06 7.83
CA VAL A 172 11.06 -6.45 7.78
C VAL A 172 10.64 -6.81 6.35
N LEU A 173 9.74 -6.02 5.78
CA LEU A 173 9.20 -6.24 4.44
C LEU A 173 10.26 -6.08 3.34
N CYS A 174 11.31 -5.28 3.59
CA CYS A 174 12.37 -4.98 2.64
C CYS A 174 13.65 -5.82 2.80
N GLY A 175 13.55 -7.02 3.36
CA GLY A 175 14.65 -7.99 3.34
C GLY A 175 15.78 -7.72 4.35
N VAL A 176 15.62 -6.80 5.30
CA VAL A 176 16.59 -6.66 6.41
C VAL A 176 16.43 -7.81 7.41
N TYR A 177 15.18 -8.26 7.65
CA TYR A 177 14.87 -9.33 8.59
C TYR A 177 13.98 -10.43 7.97
N PRO A 178 14.51 -11.27 7.06
CA PRO A 178 13.71 -12.27 6.32
C PRO A 178 12.92 -13.24 7.20
N SER A 179 13.52 -13.73 8.29
CA SER A 179 12.82 -14.65 9.22
C SER A 179 11.65 -13.97 9.96
N VAL A 180 11.74 -12.66 10.18
CA VAL A 180 10.64 -11.88 10.77
C VAL A 180 9.54 -11.67 9.72
N ALA A 181 9.90 -11.45 8.46
CA ALA A 181 8.93 -11.34 7.36
C ALA A 181 8.16 -12.65 7.19
N LEU A 182 8.86 -13.79 7.17
CA LEU A 182 8.23 -15.11 7.10
C LEU A 182 7.26 -15.33 8.27
N ARG A 183 7.67 -15.00 9.50
CA ARG A 183 6.82 -15.16 10.69
C ARG A 183 5.57 -14.27 10.67
N LYS A 184 5.69 -13.01 10.22
CA LYS A 184 4.58 -12.04 10.26
C LYS A 184 3.66 -12.10 9.05
N TYR A 185 4.22 -12.30 7.85
CA TYR A 185 3.52 -12.15 6.57
C TYR A 185 3.42 -13.47 5.78
N GLY A 186 4.02 -14.56 6.27
CA GLY A 186 3.95 -15.87 5.62
C GLY A 186 4.86 -16.04 4.41
N GLY A 187 5.70 -15.06 4.09
CA GLY A 187 6.65 -15.10 2.97
C GLY A 187 8.02 -14.50 3.29
N LEU A 188 9.05 -14.99 2.60
CA LEU A 188 10.41 -14.46 2.70
C LEU A 188 10.53 -13.13 1.96
N SER A 189 11.16 -12.15 2.62
CA SER A 189 11.63 -10.93 1.99
C SER A 189 13.11 -11.03 1.63
N ILE A 190 13.52 -10.35 0.55
CA ILE A 190 14.92 -10.28 0.12
C ILE A 190 15.31 -8.82 -0.13
N ARG A 191 16.62 -8.53 -0.11
CA ARG A 191 17.14 -7.26 -0.59
C ARG A 191 17.28 -7.33 -2.11
N ALA A 192 16.58 -6.45 -2.80
CA ALA A 192 16.62 -6.32 -4.26
C ALA A 192 16.30 -4.87 -4.66
N PRO A 193 16.62 -4.45 -5.90
CA PRO A 193 16.24 -3.12 -6.40
C PRO A 193 14.74 -2.80 -6.30
N PHE A 194 13.90 -3.85 -6.42
CA PHE A 194 12.44 -3.76 -6.40
C PHE A 194 11.79 -3.98 -5.02
N VAL A 195 12.55 -3.73 -3.96
CA VAL A 195 12.16 -4.13 -2.60
C VAL A 195 10.86 -3.50 -2.09
N HIS A 196 10.54 -2.29 -2.54
CA HIS A 196 9.30 -1.61 -2.14
C HIS A 196 8.06 -2.26 -2.77
N GLU A 197 8.16 -2.72 -4.00
CA GLU A 197 7.09 -3.50 -4.63
C GLU A 197 6.96 -4.88 -4.00
N LEU A 198 8.10 -5.53 -3.73
CA LEU A 198 8.12 -6.79 -3.00
C LEU A 198 7.41 -6.69 -1.65
N ALA A 199 7.63 -5.59 -0.91
CA ALA A 199 6.96 -5.30 0.35
C ALA A 199 5.43 -5.25 0.20
N VAL A 200 4.94 -4.53 -0.81
CA VAL A 200 3.50 -4.46 -1.13
C VAL A 200 2.94 -5.84 -1.46
N ARG A 201 3.64 -6.61 -2.31
CA ARG A 201 3.21 -7.96 -2.72
C ARG A 201 3.19 -8.96 -1.56
N LEU A 202 4.13 -8.86 -0.61
CA LEU A 202 4.11 -9.66 0.62
C LEU A 202 2.91 -9.33 1.50
N LEU A 203 2.60 -8.03 1.68
CA LEU A 203 1.43 -7.62 2.45
C LEU A 203 0.14 -8.13 1.81
N ILE A 204 -0.03 -7.96 0.49
CA ILE A 204 -1.22 -8.45 -0.23
C ILE A 204 -1.30 -9.98 -0.17
N GLY A 205 -0.18 -10.71 -0.29
CA GLY A 205 -0.14 -12.17 -0.16
C GLY A 205 -0.56 -12.65 1.23
N SER A 206 -0.16 -11.93 2.28
CA SER A 206 -0.63 -12.18 3.65
C SER A 206 -2.13 -11.94 3.78
N VAL A 207 -2.67 -10.90 3.13
CA VAL A 207 -4.11 -10.63 3.13
C VAL A 207 -4.88 -11.72 2.40
N TYR A 208 -4.43 -12.13 1.22
CA TYR A 208 -5.02 -13.24 0.46
C TYR A 208 -5.08 -14.51 1.32
N SER A 209 -3.98 -14.85 2.00
CA SER A 209 -3.93 -16.05 2.84
C SER A 209 -4.98 -16.05 3.95
N VAL A 210 -5.19 -14.91 4.60
CA VAL A 210 -6.22 -14.78 5.66
C VAL A 210 -7.63 -14.68 5.07
N ALA A 211 -7.82 -13.98 3.96
CA ALA A 211 -9.11 -13.88 3.28
C ALA A 211 -9.58 -15.25 2.76
N GLY A 212 -8.66 -16.03 2.16
CA GLY A 212 -8.93 -17.37 1.67
C GLY A 212 -9.34 -18.35 2.78
N MET A 213 -8.77 -18.23 3.99
CA MET A 213 -9.22 -19.00 5.18
C MET A 213 -10.67 -18.69 5.58
N ASN A 214 -11.23 -17.57 5.11
CA ASN A 214 -12.59 -17.12 5.35
C ASN A 214 -13.44 -17.16 4.06
N ASP A 215 -13.10 -18.04 3.10
CA ASP A 215 -13.80 -18.21 1.81
C ASP A 215 -13.99 -16.89 1.03
N SER A 216 -13.03 -15.97 1.15
CA SER A 216 -13.06 -14.66 0.50
C SER A 216 -11.96 -14.52 -0.55
N SER A 217 -12.29 -13.81 -1.63
CA SER A 217 -11.36 -13.30 -2.63
C SER A 217 -10.95 -11.85 -2.33
N ILE A 218 -9.87 -11.39 -2.94
CA ILE A 218 -9.36 -10.03 -2.79
C ILE A 218 -9.21 -9.33 -4.14
N THR A 219 -9.36 -8.01 -4.19
CA THR A 219 -9.01 -7.21 -5.37
C THR A 219 -8.23 -5.97 -4.93
N PRO A 220 -6.93 -5.88 -5.25
CA PRO A 220 -6.18 -4.63 -5.07
C PRO A 220 -6.77 -3.51 -5.93
N LEU A 221 -7.23 -2.45 -5.27
CA LEU A 221 -7.80 -1.26 -5.92
C LEU A 221 -6.70 -0.25 -6.23
N ALA A 222 -5.82 -0.02 -5.24
CA ALA A 222 -4.66 0.83 -5.35
C ALA A 222 -3.62 0.45 -4.29
N VAL A 223 -2.38 0.86 -4.52
CA VAL A 223 -1.28 0.72 -3.56
C VAL A 223 -0.47 2.02 -3.52
N LEU A 224 0.17 2.28 -2.39
CA LEU A 224 1.10 3.37 -2.20
C LEU A 224 2.35 2.84 -1.52
N SER A 225 3.52 3.20 -2.05
CA SER A 225 4.80 3.01 -1.39
C SER A 225 5.51 4.34 -1.15
N THR A 226 6.12 4.45 0.03
CA THR A 226 7.04 5.54 0.39
C THR A 226 8.28 4.96 1.06
N ASN A 227 9.23 5.83 1.44
CA ASN A 227 10.40 5.42 2.22
C ASN A 227 10.06 4.94 3.65
N HIS A 228 8.88 5.30 4.17
CA HIS A 228 8.54 5.08 5.58
C HIS A 228 7.43 4.04 5.79
N TYR A 229 6.58 3.83 4.78
CA TYR A 229 5.45 2.93 4.87
C TYR A 229 4.97 2.51 3.48
N ILE A 230 4.25 1.38 3.46
CA ILE A 230 3.39 0.98 2.35
C ILE A 230 1.93 1.02 2.79
N ARG A 231 1.04 1.19 1.81
CA ARG A 231 -0.41 1.13 2.01
C ARG A 231 -1.09 0.43 0.86
N VAL A 232 -2.13 -0.33 1.16
CA VAL A 232 -2.95 -1.03 0.17
C VAL A 232 -4.43 -0.76 0.44
N TRP A 233 -5.20 -0.58 -0.63
CA TRP A 233 -6.67 -0.53 -0.61
C TRP A 233 -7.18 -1.73 -1.38
N LEU A 234 -8.01 -2.55 -0.74
CA LEU A 234 -8.45 -3.85 -1.21
C LEU A 234 -9.96 -3.93 -1.11
N ARG A 235 -10.61 -4.46 -2.14
CA ARG A 235 -11.97 -4.96 -2.04
C ARG A 235 -11.92 -6.44 -1.63
N ILE A 236 -12.72 -6.80 -0.64
CA ILE A 236 -12.88 -8.16 -0.13
C ILE A 236 -14.29 -8.62 -0.49
N GLU A 237 -14.39 -9.82 -1.08
CA GLU A 237 -15.64 -10.42 -1.52
C GLU A 237 -15.70 -11.85 -1.03
N SER A 238 -16.78 -12.23 -0.36
CA SER A 238 -17.07 -13.62 -0.01
C SER A 238 -17.38 -14.39 -1.28
N SER A 239 -16.35 -15.04 -1.80
CA SER A 239 -16.38 -15.77 -3.06
C SER A 239 -15.30 -16.83 -3.05
N ARG A 240 -15.66 -18.03 -2.60
CA ARG A 240 -14.78 -19.20 -2.64
C ARG A 240 -14.27 -19.51 -4.04
N ASN A 241 -15.13 -19.36 -5.06
CA ASN A 241 -14.77 -19.68 -6.44
C ASN A 241 -13.70 -18.72 -6.96
N GLU A 242 -13.88 -17.41 -6.76
CA GLU A 242 -12.88 -16.42 -7.13
C GLU A 242 -11.60 -16.58 -6.29
N GLY A 243 -11.73 -16.85 -4.99
CA GLY A 243 -10.59 -17.13 -4.11
C GLY A 243 -9.74 -18.31 -4.61
N ASN A 244 -10.37 -19.37 -5.12
CA ASN A 244 -9.69 -20.51 -5.73
C ASN A 244 -8.96 -20.14 -7.03
N VAL A 245 -9.59 -19.33 -7.89
CA VAL A 245 -8.93 -18.82 -9.11
C VAL A 245 -7.72 -17.95 -8.76
N GLN A 246 -7.84 -17.14 -7.72
CA GLN A 246 -6.77 -16.28 -7.24
C GLN A 246 -5.63 -17.03 -6.56
N ALA A 247 -5.76 -18.33 -6.27
CA ALA A 247 -4.66 -19.12 -5.72
C ALA A 247 -3.43 -19.14 -6.64
N ASP A 248 -3.64 -19.08 -7.96
CA ASP A 248 -2.55 -19.00 -8.94
C ASP A 248 -1.91 -17.59 -8.98
N ARG A 249 -2.47 -16.61 -8.26
CA ARG A 249 -1.86 -15.28 -8.02
C ARG A 249 -0.99 -15.24 -6.78
N MET A 250 -0.83 -16.37 -6.08
CA MET A 250 0.23 -16.55 -5.09
C MET A 250 1.44 -17.19 -5.76
N GLY A 251 2.62 -16.64 -5.49
CA GLY A 251 3.84 -17.09 -6.17
C GLY A 251 5.13 -16.65 -5.50
N LEU A 252 6.22 -16.89 -6.21
CA LEU A 252 7.58 -16.57 -5.81
C LEU A 252 8.16 -15.55 -6.78
N MET A 253 8.98 -14.66 -6.25
CA MET A 253 9.88 -13.83 -7.07
C MET A 253 11.30 -14.36 -6.94
N ARG A 254 11.88 -14.77 -8.06
CA ARG A 254 13.26 -15.27 -8.16
C ARG A 254 14.12 -14.16 -8.78
N TYR A 255 15.25 -13.86 -8.15
CA TYR A 255 16.12 -12.75 -8.56
C TYR A 255 17.58 -13.12 -8.54
N CYS A 256 18.25 -12.97 -9.67
CA CYS A 256 19.70 -13.11 -9.77
C CYS A 256 20.37 -11.74 -9.72
N ARG A 257 21.17 -11.48 -8.69
CA ARG A 257 21.92 -10.22 -8.56
C ARG A 257 22.97 -10.02 -9.67
N SER A 258 23.53 -11.11 -10.21
CA SER A 258 24.63 -11.05 -11.17
C SER A 258 24.21 -10.64 -12.58
N CYS A 259 22.96 -10.89 -12.96
CA CYS A 259 22.43 -10.53 -14.28
C CYS A 259 21.13 -9.71 -14.22
N MET A 260 20.68 -9.39 -13.00
CA MET A 260 19.45 -8.67 -12.70
C MET A 260 18.14 -9.27 -13.21
N ARG A 261 18.14 -10.45 -13.83
CA ARG A 261 16.92 -11.14 -14.22
C ARG A 261 16.03 -11.36 -12.99
N VAL A 262 14.77 -10.98 -13.14
CA VAL A 262 13.68 -11.23 -12.21
C VAL A 262 12.66 -12.11 -12.91
N GLU A 263 12.20 -13.13 -12.21
CA GLU A 263 11.13 -14.00 -12.66
C GLU A 263 10.07 -14.07 -11.57
N THR A 264 8.81 -13.99 -11.97
CA THR A 264 7.67 -14.23 -11.09
C THR A 264 6.99 -15.50 -11.54
N VAL A 265 6.86 -16.48 -10.63
CA VAL A 265 6.29 -17.80 -10.92
C VAL A 265 5.21 -18.11 -9.91
N SER A 266 4.07 -18.67 -10.33
CA SER A 266 3.03 -19.08 -9.38
C SER A 266 3.53 -20.21 -8.47
N LEU A 267 2.94 -20.39 -7.29
CA LEU A 267 3.34 -21.48 -6.39
C LEU A 267 3.13 -22.84 -7.05
N ARG A 268 2.06 -23.01 -7.83
CA ARG A 268 1.75 -24.24 -8.56
C ARG A 268 2.83 -24.57 -9.59
N GLU A 269 3.23 -23.60 -10.40
CA GLU A 269 4.30 -23.76 -11.39
C GLU A 269 5.65 -24.00 -10.71
N SER A 270 5.94 -23.33 -9.59
CA SER A 270 7.22 -23.45 -8.88
C SER A 270 7.53 -24.86 -8.37
N ILE A 271 6.51 -25.70 -8.19
CA ILE A 271 6.66 -27.11 -7.83
C ILE A 271 7.12 -27.93 -9.04
N GLN A 272 6.73 -27.52 -10.25
CA GLN A 272 7.04 -28.20 -11.51
C GLN A 272 8.35 -27.70 -12.12
N THR A 273 8.69 -26.42 -11.95
CA THR A 273 9.88 -25.79 -12.52
C THR A 273 10.89 -25.41 -11.44
N ALA A 274 11.93 -26.24 -11.30
CA ALA A 274 13.04 -25.96 -10.40
C ALA A 274 14.06 -24.99 -11.02
N ASP A 275 14.16 -24.95 -12.35
CA ASP A 275 15.19 -24.21 -13.05
C ASP A 275 14.90 -22.72 -13.10
N PHE A 276 15.95 -21.93 -12.93
CA PHE A 276 15.95 -20.50 -13.14
C PHE A 276 16.87 -20.23 -14.33
N HIS A 277 16.29 -19.82 -15.45
CA HIS A 277 17.06 -19.41 -16.61
C HIS A 277 17.70 -18.05 -16.31
N HIS A 278 19.00 -17.88 -16.56
CA HIS A 278 19.65 -16.59 -16.40
C HIS A 278 19.43 -15.71 -17.63
N GLU A 279 19.72 -14.42 -17.50
CA GLU A 279 19.69 -13.48 -18.63
C GLU A 279 20.72 -13.86 -19.71
N THR A 280 21.86 -14.40 -19.29
CA THR A 280 22.96 -14.80 -20.15
C THR A 280 23.46 -16.19 -19.77
N ASP A 281 23.88 -16.98 -20.76
CA ASP A 281 24.39 -18.34 -20.56
C ASP A 281 25.67 -18.38 -19.69
N CYS A 282 26.39 -17.26 -19.61
CA CYS A 282 27.60 -17.14 -18.79
C CYS A 282 27.32 -16.79 -17.32
N CYS A 283 26.09 -16.44 -16.97
CA CYS A 283 25.74 -16.10 -15.60
C CYS A 283 25.47 -17.37 -14.77
N ASN A 284 26.29 -17.55 -13.73
CA ASN A 284 26.16 -18.65 -12.76
C ASN A 284 25.76 -18.14 -11.35
N GLY A 285 25.21 -16.93 -11.28
CA GLY A 285 24.89 -16.28 -10.00
C GLY A 285 23.70 -16.95 -9.32
N ARG A 286 23.83 -17.39 -8.07
CA ARG A 286 22.73 -18.06 -7.36
C ARG A 286 21.50 -17.14 -7.20
N PRO A 287 20.33 -17.50 -7.74
CA PRO A 287 19.13 -16.69 -7.57
C PRO A 287 18.67 -16.73 -6.11
N THR A 288 18.24 -15.57 -5.63
CA THR A 288 17.53 -15.40 -4.36
C THR A 288 16.02 -15.53 -4.59
N VAL A 289 15.30 -16.00 -3.59
CA VAL A 289 13.85 -16.27 -3.71
C VAL A 289 13.11 -15.50 -2.62
N ALA A 290 12.10 -14.76 -3.03
CA ALA A 290 11.13 -14.12 -2.15
C ALA A 290 9.74 -14.72 -2.34
N GLY A 291 8.91 -14.59 -1.30
CA GLY A 291 7.56 -15.13 -1.25
C GLY A 291 7.40 -16.33 -0.30
N PRO A 292 6.23 -16.98 -0.27
CA PRO A 292 5.06 -16.69 -1.10
C PRO A 292 4.55 -15.25 -1.00
N LEU A 293 4.13 -14.67 -2.12
CA LEU A 293 3.63 -13.30 -2.22
C LEU A 293 2.60 -13.17 -3.35
N TRP A 294 1.92 -12.03 -3.43
CA TRP A 294 0.97 -11.73 -4.50
C TRP A 294 1.67 -11.38 -5.83
N THR A 295 1.38 -12.14 -6.87
CA THR A 295 1.91 -11.97 -8.24
C THR A 295 0.90 -11.34 -9.19
N GLY A 296 -0.35 -11.17 -8.75
CA GLY A 296 -1.40 -10.52 -9.54
C GLY A 296 -1.21 -9.01 -9.70
N ASN A 297 -2.22 -8.38 -10.30
CA ASN A 297 -2.29 -6.93 -10.48
C ASN A 297 -2.34 -6.20 -9.12
N LEU A 298 -1.82 -4.98 -9.09
CA LEU A 298 -1.76 -4.11 -7.90
C LEU A 298 -2.81 -2.99 -7.93
N PHE A 299 -3.45 -2.77 -9.07
CA PHE A 299 -4.37 -1.66 -9.29
C PHE A 299 -5.65 -2.10 -10.00
N GLU A 300 -6.75 -1.41 -9.73
CA GLU A 300 -7.95 -1.47 -10.56
C GLU A 300 -7.99 -0.20 -11.43
N SER A 301 -7.83 -0.33 -12.75
CA SER A 301 -7.69 0.85 -13.63
C SER A 301 -8.88 1.81 -13.53
N SER A 302 -10.10 1.28 -13.42
CA SER A 302 -11.32 2.08 -13.27
C SER A 302 -11.32 2.91 -11.98
N MET A 303 -10.75 2.40 -10.88
CA MET A 303 -10.53 3.16 -9.64
C MET A 303 -9.58 4.33 -9.89
N LEU A 304 -8.46 4.10 -10.58
CA LEU A 304 -7.47 5.15 -10.81
C LEU A 304 -7.97 6.23 -11.77
N ASP A 305 -8.70 5.85 -12.83
CA ASP A 305 -9.27 6.79 -13.80
C ASP A 305 -10.31 7.70 -13.17
N ARG A 306 -11.23 7.15 -12.36
CA ARG A 306 -12.21 7.96 -11.63
C ARG A 306 -11.58 8.84 -10.55
N ALA A 307 -10.55 8.36 -9.86
CA ALA A 307 -9.80 9.19 -8.92
C ALA A 307 -9.19 10.41 -9.65
N GLN A 308 -8.77 10.24 -10.91
CA GLN A 308 -8.22 11.34 -11.70
C GLN A 308 -9.30 12.36 -12.07
N GLU A 309 -10.51 11.90 -12.40
CA GLU A 309 -11.66 12.77 -12.65
C GLU A 309 -12.01 13.61 -11.42
N ILE A 310 -12.02 13.01 -10.23
CA ILE A 310 -12.27 13.73 -8.98
C ILE A 310 -11.24 14.84 -8.76
N LEU A 311 -9.95 14.56 -8.94
CA LEU A 311 -8.87 15.56 -8.79
C LEU A 311 -9.00 16.73 -9.77
N THR A 312 -9.60 16.51 -10.94
CA THR A 312 -9.85 17.58 -11.92
C THR A 312 -11.08 18.42 -11.56
N SER A 313 -12.06 17.83 -10.86
CA SER A 313 -13.35 18.46 -10.56
C SER A 313 -13.44 19.18 -9.21
N ASP A 314 -12.63 18.81 -8.22
CA ASP A 314 -12.76 19.27 -6.83
C ASP A 314 -11.37 19.61 -6.24
N ASP A 315 -11.24 20.79 -5.62
CA ASP A 315 -10.06 21.13 -4.84
C ASP A 315 -10.18 20.55 -3.43
N LEU A 316 -9.58 19.37 -3.28
CA LEU A 316 -9.56 18.62 -2.02
C LEU A 316 -8.46 19.08 -1.06
N GLY A 317 -7.61 20.06 -1.44
CA GLY A 317 -6.51 20.52 -0.58
C GLY A 317 -5.46 19.44 -0.26
N LEU A 318 -5.31 18.45 -1.16
CA LEU A 318 -4.38 17.34 -0.98
C LEU A 318 -2.91 17.79 -1.03
N ASP A 319 -2.03 16.94 -0.52
CA ASP A 319 -0.59 17.03 -0.72
C ASP A 319 -0.27 17.18 -2.22
N LYS A 320 0.61 18.12 -2.54
CA LYS A 320 1.01 18.46 -3.92
C LYS A 320 1.57 17.28 -4.71
N ARG A 321 2.00 16.21 -4.02
CA ARG A 321 2.48 14.96 -4.63
C ARG A 321 1.36 14.05 -5.12
N ALA A 322 0.15 14.16 -4.57
CA ALA A 322 -0.95 13.24 -4.86
C ALA A 322 -1.32 13.17 -6.36
N PRO A 323 -1.49 14.30 -7.09
CA PRO A 323 -1.80 14.24 -8.52
C PRO A 323 -0.71 13.56 -9.36
N LYS A 324 0.56 13.85 -9.05
CA LYS A 324 1.69 13.22 -9.74
C LYS A 324 1.76 11.72 -9.47
N LEU A 325 1.52 11.31 -8.21
CA LEU A 325 1.51 9.89 -7.85
C LEU A 325 0.37 9.16 -8.55
N LEU A 326 -0.83 9.74 -8.59
CA LEU A 326 -1.95 9.12 -9.29
C LEU A 326 -1.67 8.96 -10.80
N ALA A 327 -1.08 9.97 -11.44
CA ALA A 327 -0.68 9.89 -12.83
C ALA A 327 0.33 8.73 -13.08
N LEU A 328 1.31 8.55 -12.19
CA LEU A 328 2.26 7.44 -12.25
C LEU A 328 1.58 6.08 -12.04
N MET A 329 0.65 5.98 -11.07
CA MET A 329 -0.13 4.76 -10.84
C MET A 329 -0.95 4.37 -12.07
N ARG A 330 -1.57 5.34 -12.75
CA ARG A 330 -2.33 5.12 -13.98
C ARG A 330 -1.43 4.66 -15.13
N GLU A 331 -0.27 5.29 -15.28
CA GLU A 331 0.70 4.92 -16.32
C GLU A 331 1.22 3.48 -16.14
N GLU A 332 1.44 3.05 -14.90
CA GLU A 332 2.02 1.73 -14.60
C GLU A 332 1.02 0.59 -14.44
N ALA A 333 -0.28 0.90 -14.34
CA ALA A 333 -1.32 -0.07 -13.97
C ALA A 333 -1.37 -1.29 -14.90
N SER A 334 -1.22 -1.10 -16.21
CA SER A 334 -1.26 -2.19 -17.18
C SER A 334 -0.04 -3.11 -17.12
N LEU A 335 1.10 -2.62 -16.60
CA LEU A 335 2.34 -3.37 -16.47
C LEU A 335 2.61 -3.81 -15.03
N ALA A 336 1.67 -3.56 -14.10
CA ALA A 336 1.86 -3.79 -12.67
C ALA A 336 2.02 -5.27 -12.28
N ALA A 337 1.84 -6.23 -13.20
CA ALA A 337 2.21 -7.62 -12.99
C ALA A 337 3.73 -7.85 -13.12
N ILE A 338 4.44 -6.99 -13.85
CA ILE A 338 5.88 -7.08 -14.10
C ILE A 338 6.61 -6.24 -13.05
N PRO A 339 7.49 -6.81 -12.22
CA PRO A 339 8.29 -6.07 -11.25
C PRO A 339 9.08 -4.93 -11.91
N TYR A 340 9.17 -3.78 -11.25
CA TYR A 340 9.95 -2.67 -11.81
C TYR A 340 11.45 -3.00 -11.84
N THR A 341 12.15 -2.42 -12.82
CA THR A 341 13.61 -2.46 -12.96
C THR A 341 14.18 -1.08 -12.70
N ASP A 342 15.18 -0.99 -11.82
CA ASP A 342 15.86 0.27 -11.55
C ASP A 342 16.98 0.51 -12.56
N LEU A 343 16.89 1.63 -13.31
CA LEU A 343 17.84 1.94 -14.37
C LEU A 343 19.24 2.22 -13.85
N HIS A 344 19.37 2.81 -12.66
CA HIS A 344 20.68 3.13 -12.09
C HIS A 344 21.39 1.84 -11.66
N GLU A 345 20.67 0.91 -11.03
CA GLU A 345 21.23 -0.40 -10.66
C GLU A 345 21.66 -1.20 -11.88
N VAL A 346 20.90 -1.14 -12.98
CA VAL A 346 21.30 -1.77 -14.27
C VAL A 346 22.56 -1.11 -14.82
N CYS A 347 22.61 0.23 -14.85
CA CYS A 347 23.78 0.94 -15.35
C CYS A 347 25.02 0.66 -14.50
N ASP A 348 24.89 0.63 -13.18
CA ASP A 348 25.99 0.34 -12.25
C ASP A 348 26.53 -1.08 -12.47
N LEU A 349 25.66 -2.08 -12.69
CA LEU A 349 26.08 -3.46 -12.96
C LEU A 349 26.84 -3.59 -14.29
N HIS A 350 26.44 -2.82 -15.31
CA HIS A 350 27.00 -2.89 -16.66
C HIS A 350 28.06 -1.83 -16.97
N ASN A 351 28.46 -1.02 -15.98
CA ASN A 351 29.39 0.12 -16.13
C ASN A 351 28.93 1.14 -17.20
N LEU A 352 27.64 1.40 -17.26
CA LEU A 352 27.03 2.39 -18.16
C LEU A 352 26.74 3.69 -17.41
N THR A 353 26.64 4.80 -18.15
CA THR A 353 26.17 6.07 -17.58
C THR A 353 24.65 6.15 -17.68
N PRO A 354 23.90 6.36 -16.57
CA PRO A 354 22.45 6.46 -16.62
C PRO A 354 21.97 7.60 -17.54
N PRO A 355 21.25 7.30 -18.64
CA PRO A 355 20.60 8.31 -19.46
C PRO A 355 19.33 8.84 -18.76
N LYS A 356 18.68 9.85 -19.35
CA LYS A 356 17.38 10.31 -18.86
C LYS A 356 16.36 9.17 -19.01
N THR A 357 15.58 8.92 -17.94
CA THR A 357 14.56 7.85 -17.92
C THR A 357 13.60 7.93 -19.10
N ASP A 358 13.11 9.13 -19.46
CA ASP A 358 12.17 9.29 -20.59
C ASP A 358 12.78 8.88 -21.92
N THR A 359 14.08 9.11 -22.11
CA THR A 359 14.80 8.68 -23.33
C THR A 359 14.88 7.17 -23.43
N VAL A 360 15.13 6.47 -22.31
CA VAL A 360 15.12 4.99 -22.28
C VAL A 360 13.72 4.45 -22.57
N ILE A 361 12.69 5.04 -21.94
CA ILE A 361 11.30 4.63 -22.15
C ILE A 361 10.92 4.78 -23.62
N GLN A 362 11.29 5.90 -24.25
CA GLN A 362 11.03 6.11 -25.68
C GLN A 362 11.75 5.06 -26.54
N ALA A 363 13.05 4.85 -26.31
CA ALA A 363 13.83 3.88 -27.07
C ALA A 363 13.27 2.44 -26.96
N LEU A 364 12.80 2.04 -25.77
CA LEU A 364 12.18 0.73 -25.57
C LEU A 364 10.82 0.60 -26.26
N ARG A 365 10.01 1.67 -26.23
CA ARG A 365 8.71 1.70 -26.94
C ARG A 365 8.89 1.65 -28.45
N GLU A 366 9.90 2.33 -28.99
CA GLU A 366 10.26 2.27 -30.43
C GLU A 366 10.72 0.86 -30.84
N ARG A 367 11.28 0.08 -29.91
CA ARG A 367 11.61 -1.35 -30.09
C ARG A 367 10.42 -2.29 -29.88
N GLY A 368 9.23 -1.75 -29.59
CA GLY A 368 8.01 -2.54 -29.42
C GLY A 368 7.77 -3.07 -28.00
N HIS A 369 8.57 -2.68 -27.01
CA HIS A 369 8.37 -3.12 -25.62
C HIS A 369 7.43 -2.17 -24.88
N ALA A 370 6.33 -2.70 -24.34
CA ALA A 370 5.48 -1.92 -23.45
C ALA A 370 6.30 -1.49 -22.23
N THR A 371 6.33 -0.18 -21.98
CA THR A 371 7.18 0.40 -20.94
C THR A 371 6.50 1.60 -20.29
N SER A 372 6.60 1.72 -18.96
CA SER A 372 6.07 2.84 -18.18
C SER A 372 7.04 3.29 -17.09
N ARG A 373 6.85 4.50 -16.58
CA ARG A 373 7.38 4.86 -15.25
C ARG A 373 6.67 4.06 -14.15
N THR A 374 7.17 4.19 -12.92
CA THR A 374 6.53 3.63 -11.72
C THR A 374 6.52 4.63 -10.58
N HIS A 375 5.48 4.62 -9.75
CA HIS A 375 5.44 5.46 -8.53
C HIS A 375 6.40 4.98 -7.44
N PHE A 376 6.85 3.72 -7.51
CA PHE A 376 7.70 3.11 -6.47
C PHE A 376 9.07 3.77 -6.38
N ARG A 377 9.68 4.13 -7.51
CA ARG A 377 11.01 4.74 -7.54
C ARG A 377 11.19 5.62 -8.79
N PRO A 378 11.70 6.87 -8.67
CA PRO A 378 11.84 7.79 -9.80
C PRO A 378 12.78 7.30 -10.92
N THR A 379 13.77 6.48 -10.55
CA THR A 379 14.81 5.92 -11.44
C THR A 379 14.41 4.58 -12.05
N ALA A 380 13.22 4.08 -11.75
CA ALA A 380 12.75 2.78 -12.20
C ALA A 380 11.70 2.88 -13.30
N ILE A 381 11.59 1.80 -14.06
CA ILE A 381 10.59 1.59 -15.11
C ILE A 381 9.96 0.21 -14.96
N ARG A 382 8.74 0.03 -15.46
CA ARG A 382 8.19 -1.30 -15.78
C ARG A 382 8.34 -1.53 -17.26
N THR A 383 8.80 -2.70 -17.67
CA THR A 383 8.99 -3.01 -19.09
C THR A 383 8.87 -4.51 -19.35
N GLU A 384 8.34 -4.86 -20.51
CA GLU A 384 8.39 -6.24 -21.04
C GLU A 384 9.75 -6.61 -21.61
N ALA A 385 10.65 -5.63 -21.80
CA ALA A 385 12.00 -5.87 -22.25
C ALA A 385 12.80 -6.68 -21.23
N SER A 386 13.58 -7.63 -21.72
CA SER A 386 14.62 -8.32 -20.96
C SER A 386 15.71 -7.36 -20.49
N VAL A 387 16.54 -7.77 -19.53
CA VAL A 387 17.65 -6.93 -19.04
C VAL A 387 18.66 -6.69 -20.16
N SER A 388 18.90 -7.68 -21.02
CA SER A 388 19.77 -7.58 -22.19
C SER A 388 19.25 -6.55 -23.20
N GLU A 389 17.95 -6.57 -23.52
CA GLU A 389 17.34 -5.58 -24.42
C GLU A 389 17.39 -4.16 -23.86
N LEU A 390 17.18 -4.01 -22.54
CA LEU A 390 17.33 -2.74 -21.82
C LEU A 390 18.77 -2.22 -21.89
N VAL A 391 19.76 -3.07 -21.64
CA VAL A 391 21.18 -2.72 -21.72
C VAL A 391 21.56 -2.31 -23.14
N GLY A 392 21.07 -3.04 -24.15
CA GLY A 392 21.23 -2.67 -25.56
C GLY A 392 20.67 -1.28 -25.85
N ALA A 393 19.46 -0.98 -25.38
CA ALA A 393 18.84 0.33 -25.56
C ALA A 393 19.64 1.47 -24.92
N ILE A 394 20.16 1.27 -23.71
CA ILE A 394 21.00 2.26 -23.02
C ILE A 394 22.35 2.46 -23.74
N THR A 395 22.93 1.38 -24.27
CA THR A 395 24.23 1.42 -24.96
C THR A 395 24.12 2.23 -26.26
N ASP A 396 23.07 1.99 -27.04
CA ASP A 396 22.86 2.71 -28.30
C ASP A 396 22.66 4.22 -28.06
N LEU A 397 21.89 4.58 -27.02
CA LEU A 397 21.72 5.98 -26.59
C LEU A 397 23.03 6.65 -26.13
N SER A 398 24.01 5.86 -25.68
CA SER A 398 25.32 6.36 -25.24
C SER A 398 26.28 6.55 -26.41
N GLY A 399 26.11 5.81 -27.51
CA GLY A 399 26.90 5.91 -28.73
C GLY A 399 26.45 7.01 -29.70
N GLU A 400 25.26 7.59 -29.50
CA GLU A 400 24.72 8.72 -30.29
C GLU A 400 25.20 10.11 -29.83
N LYS A 401 26.11 10.19 -28.84
CA LYS A 401 26.80 11.42 -28.42
C LYS A 401 28.23 11.44 -28.95
#